data_AF-A5GJZ2-F1
#
_entry.id   AF-A5GJZ2-F1
#
_cell.length_a   1.000
_cell.length_b   1.000
_cell.length_c   1.000
_cell.angle_alpha   90.00
_cell.angle_beta   90.00
_cell.angle_gamma   90.00
#
_symmetry.space_group_name_H-M   'P 1'
#
loop_
_entity.id
_entity.type
_entity.pdbx_description
1 polymer ?
#
loop_
_entity_poly.entity_id
_entity_poly.type
_entity_poly.pdbx_seq_one_letter_code
_entity_poly.pdbx_strand_id
1 'polypeptide(L)'
;MQTVLFLCTGNYFRSRFSELWFNHQIALQGRCDDVHAVSAGLNVRADSGNVGAIAKEAQAALQHRGVAVNPTQLAMPRQVSRHDVEQADVVVAVDADAHRPMVQELFPDLETKIRFWRVKDLDEVDAVDDPITLLQQKIDQLIKALISGH
;
A
#
# COMPACT_ATOMS: atom_id res chain seq x y z
N MET A 1 3.63 -8.51 17.13
CA MET A 1 2.91 -8.12 15.91
C MET A 1 3.62 -6.98 15.22
N GLN A 2 4.25 -7.26 14.08
CA GLN A 2 4.93 -6.31 13.21
C GLN A 2 3.90 -5.55 12.34
N THR A 3 4.18 -4.28 12.03
CA THR A 3 3.33 -3.42 11.21
C THR A 3 4.04 -3.01 9.92
N VAL A 4 3.39 -3.28 8.78
CA VAL A 4 3.81 -2.84 7.45
C VAL A 4 2.91 -1.70 6.97
N LEU A 5 3.46 -0.51 6.74
CA LEU A 5 2.73 0.64 6.21
C LEU A 5 2.97 0.81 4.71
N PHE A 6 1.91 0.69 3.91
CA PHE A 6 1.94 0.99 2.48
C PHE A 6 1.47 2.42 2.20
N LEU A 7 2.24 3.15 1.40
CA LEU A 7 2.01 4.53 1.01
C LEU A 7 1.84 4.65 -0.51
N CYS A 8 0.82 5.41 -0.92
CA CYS A 8 0.72 5.99 -2.26
C CYS A 8 0.25 7.44 -2.15
N THR A 9 -0.05 8.11 -3.26
CA THR A 9 -0.57 9.49 -3.23
C THR A 9 -1.89 9.60 -2.47
N GLY A 10 -2.95 8.97 -2.98
CA GLY A 10 -4.32 9.23 -2.53
C GLY A 10 -4.95 8.18 -1.59
N ASN A 11 -4.23 7.14 -1.19
CA ASN A 11 -4.74 6.00 -0.38
C ASN A 11 -6.02 5.33 -0.91
N TYR A 12 -6.18 5.30 -2.24
CA TYR A 12 -7.40 4.84 -2.88
C TYR A 12 -7.20 3.59 -3.75
N PHE A 13 -6.07 3.52 -4.46
CA PHE A 13 -5.74 2.42 -5.37
C PHE A 13 -4.55 1.59 -4.86
N ARG A 14 -3.31 1.95 -5.22
CA ARG A 14 -2.11 1.11 -5.03
C ARG A 14 -1.83 0.72 -3.58
N SER A 15 -1.83 1.66 -2.62
CA SER A 15 -1.57 1.33 -1.22
C SER A 15 -2.72 0.55 -0.57
N ARG A 16 -3.97 0.85 -0.95
CA ARG A 16 -5.15 0.12 -0.46
C ARG A 16 -5.18 -1.32 -0.98
N PHE A 17 -4.89 -1.53 -2.26
CA PHE A 17 -4.68 -2.86 -2.83
C PHE A 17 -3.60 -3.61 -2.06
N SER A 18 -2.47 -2.95 -1.81
CA SER A 18 -1.32 -3.56 -1.15
C SER A 18 -1.64 -4.05 0.27
N GLU A 19 -2.33 -3.24 1.07
CA GLU A 19 -2.78 -3.62 2.41
C GLU A 19 -3.69 -4.86 2.38
N LEU A 20 -4.74 -4.81 1.56
CA LEU A 20 -5.75 -5.88 1.54
C LEU A 20 -5.17 -7.18 0.99
N TRP A 21 -4.33 -7.11 -0.04
CA TRP A 21 -3.62 -8.28 -0.55
C TRP A 21 -2.66 -8.87 0.49
N PHE A 22 -1.84 -8.02 1.12
CA PHE A 22 -0.91 -8.46 2.15
C PHE A 22 -1.62 -9.17 3.30
N ASN A 23 -2.65 -8.55 3.87
CA ASN A 23 -3.39 -9.11 5.00
C ASN A 23 -4.10 -10.42 4.64
N HIS A 24 -4.62 -10.54 3.42
CA HIS A 24 -5.21 -11.79 2.95
C HIS A 24 -4.15 -12.91 2.88
N GLN A 25 -2.97 -12.63 2.32
CA GLN A 25 -1.89 -13.61 2.21
C GLN A 25 -1.33 -14.04 3.57
N ILE A 26 -1.23 -13.12 4.53
CA ILE A 26 -0.85 -13.44 5.91
C ILE A 26 -1.90 -14.33 6.58
N ALA A 27 -3.19 -14.04 6.39
CA ALA A 27 -4.28 -14.84 6.94
C ALA A 27 -4.27 -16.28 6.39
N LEU A 28 -4.04 -16.46 5.09
CA LEU A 28 -3.92 -17.79 4.48
C LEU A 28 -2.76 -18.61 5.07
N GLN A 29 -1.72 -17.95 5.58
CA GLN A 29 -0.57 -18.59 6.20
C GLN A 29 -0.72 -18.78 7.72
N GLY A 30 -1.83 -18.31 8.32
CA GLY A 30 -2.06 -18.37 9.77
C GLY A 30 -1.12 -17.48 10.58
N ARG A 31 -0.67 -16.35 10.02
CA ARG A 31 0.36 -15.46 10.59
C ARG A 31 -0.18 -14.12 11.10
N CYS A 32 -1.49 -14.01 11.32
CA CYS A 32 -2.15 -12.75 11.67
C CYS A 32 -1.63 -12.11 12.98
N ASP A 33 -1.15 -12.92 13.93
CA ASP A 33 -0.61 -12.44 15.20
C ASP A 33 0.85 -11.95 15.08
N ASP A 34 1.54 -12.35 14.00
CA ASP A 34 2.95 -12.09 13.77
C ASP A 34 3.14 -10.77 13.05
N VAL A 35 2.39 -10.53 11.97
CA VAL A 35 2.54 -9.36 11.10
C VAL A 35 1.21 -8.95 10.47
N HIS A 36 1.02 -7.66 10.23
CA HIS A 36 -0.11 -7.13 9.49
C HIS A 36 0.31 -5.89 8.70
N ALA A 37 -0.54 -5.50 7.75
CA ALA A 37 -0.39 -4.28 6.98
C ALA A 37 -1.50 -3.28 7.25
N VAL A 38 -1.14 -2.01 7.11
CA VAL A 38 -2.02 -0.85 7.05
C VAL A 38 -1.63 0.02 5.86
N SER A 39 -2.51 0.90 5.40
CA SER A 39 -2.19 1.87 4.35
C SER A 39 -2.61 3.30 4.67
N ALA A 40 -1.91 4.24 4.04
CA ALA A 40 -2.20 5.67 4.09
C ALA A 40 -1.77 6.35 2.78
N GLY A 41 -2.04 7.65 2.68
CA GLY A 41 -1.77 8.48 1.50
C GLY A 41 -0.88 9.65 1.84
N LEU A 42 0.03 9.99 0.94
CA LEU A 42 0.96 11.11 1.08
C LEU A 42 0.33 12.45 0.70
N ASN A 43 -0.72 12.46 -0.12
CA ASN A 43 -1.43 13.68 -0.53
C ASN A 43 -2.90 13.34 -0.78
N VAL A 44 -3.62 12.99 0.30
CA VAL A 44 -5.05 12.72 0.24
C VAL A 44 -5.81 14.03 0.18
N ARG A 45 -6.55 14.23 -0.90
CA ARG A 45 -7.30 15.45 -1.15
C ARG A 45 -8.78 15.16 -1.32
N ALA A 46 -9.63 16.02 -0.79
CA ALA A 46 -11.08 15.91 -0.93
C ALA A 46 -11.56 16.22 -2.37
N ASP A 47 -10.77 16.95 -3.15
CA ASP A 47 -11.05 17.34 -4.54
C ASP A 47 -10.54 16.32 -5.58
N SER A 48 -10.11 15.12 -5.16
CA SER A 48 -9.55 14.12 -6.07
C SER A 48 -10.57 13.46 -7.01
N GLY A 49 -11.87 13.61 -6.72
CA GLY A 49 -12.94 12.90 -7.44
C GLY A 49 -13.07 11.42 -7.06
N ASN A 50 -12.29 10.93 -6.09
CA ASN A 50 -12.42 9.55 -5.60
C ASN A 50 -13.76 9.34 -4.90
N VAL A 51 -14.45 8.26 -5.25
CA VAL A 51 -15.73 7.89 -4.63
C VAL A 51 -15.55 6.62 -3.80
N GLY A 52 -15.80 6.73 -2.49
CA GLY A 52 -15.72 5.60 -1.55
C GLY A 52 -14.30 5.29 -1.07
N ALA A 53 -14.12 4.09 -0.51
CA ALA A 53 -12.92 3.69 0.22
C ALA A 53 -11.79 3.07 -0.63
N ILE A 54 -12.12 2.61 -1.85
CA ILE A 54 -11.20 1.88 -2.73
C ILE A 54 -11.57 2.11 -4.20
N ALA A 55 -10.56 2.20 -5.06
CA ALA A 55 -10.74 2.24 -6.51
C ALA A 55 -11.40 0.96 -7.04
N LYS A 56 -12.25 1.10 -8.06
CA LYS A 56 -12.98 -0.04 -8.64
C LYS A 56 -12.03 -1.09 -9.21
N GLU A 57 -10.92 -0.63 -9.77
CA GLU A 57 -9.86 -1.44 -10.38
C GLU A 57 -9.15 -2.28 -9.31
N ALA A 58 -8.77 -1.68 -8.18
CA ALA A 58 -8.21 -2.42 -7.05
C ALA A 58 -9.21 -3.42 -6.48
N GLN A 59 -10.47 -3.03 -6.31
CA GLN A 59 -11.52 -3.92 -5.82
C GLN A 59 -11.72 -5.11 -6.74
N ALA A 60 -11.88 -4.88 -8.04
CA ALA A 60 -12.08 -5.93 -9.04
C ALA A 60 -10.88 -6.88 -9.08
N ALA A 61 -9.66 -6.34 -9.01
CA ALA A 61 -8.44 -7.14 -8.98
C ALA A 61 -8.32 -8.03 -7.74
N LEU A 62 -8.68 -7.51 -6.57
CA LEU A 62 -8.72 -8.28 -5.32
C LEU A 62 -9.77 -9.40 -5.38
N GLN A 63 -10.98 -9.08 -5.85
CA GLN A 63 -12.07 -10.05 -6.00
C GLN A 63 -11.70 -11.17 -6.99
N HIS A 64 -11.07 -10.82 -8.12
CA HIS A 64 -10.59 -11.80 -9.09
C HIS A 64 -9.55 -12.77 -8.50
N ARG A 65 -8.83 -12.33 -7.47
CA ARG A 65 -7.84 -13.13 -6.74
C ARG A 65 -8.41 -13.84 -5.51
N GLY A 66 -9.74 -13.86 -5.35
CA GLY A 66 -10.41 -14.54 -4.24
C GLY A 66 -10.46 -13.75 -2.93
N VAL A 67 -10.09 -12.47 -2.93
CA VAL A 67 -10.19 -11.61 -1.75
C VAL A 67 -11.59 -11.03 -1.66
N ALA A 68 -12.32 -11.37 -0.60
CA ALA A 68 -13.63 -10.77 -0.32
C ALA A 68 -13.44 -9.31 0.11
N VAL A 69 -13.91 -8.38 -0.72
CA VAL A 69 -13.87 -6.93 -0.44
C VAL A 69 -15.28 -6.40 -0.32
N ASN A 70 -15.61 -5.84 0.85
CA ASN A 70 -16.82 -5.08 1.08
C ASN A 70 -16.47 -3.58 1.27
N PRO A 71 -16.62 -2.74 0.23
CA PRO A 71 -16.23 -1.32 0.29
C PRO A 71 -16.93 -0.52 1.38
N THR A 72 -18.11 -0.95 1.83
CA THR A 72 -18.87 -0.25 2.88
C THR A 72 -18.29 -0.46 4.29
N GLN A 73 -17.44 -1.47 4.45
CA GLN A 73 -16.74 -1.78 5.71
C GLN A 73 -15.28 -1.30 5.70
N LEU A 74 -14.79 -0.77 4.57
CA LEU A 74 -13.44 -0.23 4.47
C LEU A 74 -13.41 1.22 4.98
N ALA A 75 -12.31 1.57 5.65
CA ALA A 75 -12.05 2.96 6.02
C ALA A 75 -11.82 3.82 4.77
N MET A 76 -12.30 5.07 4.81
CA MET A 76 -12.04 6.05 3.76
C MET A 76 -10.53 6.34 3.62
N PRO A 77 -10.07 6.81 2.44
CA PRO A 77 -8.68 7.18 2.24
C PRO A 77 -8.23 8.20 3.29
N ARG A 78 -7.05 7.99 3.88
CA ARG A 78 -6.55 8.83 4.97
C ARG A 78 -5.16 9.37 4.67
N GLN A 79 -4.91 10.60 5.11
CA GLN A 79 -3.58 11.19 5.09
C GLN A 79 -2.67 10.44 6.08
N VAL A 80 -1.41 10.21 5.69
CA VAL A 80 -0.39 9.65 6.57
C VAL A 80 0.05 10.70 7.60
N SER A 81 0.24 10.28 8.84
CA SER A 81 0.85 11.09 9.89
C SER A 81 2.33 10.71 10.08
N ARG A 82 3.13 11.60 10.68
CA ARG A 82 4.49 11.26 11.10
C ARG A 82 4.51 10.01 12.00
N HIS A 83 3.56 9.94 12.94
CA HIS A 83 3.47 8.83 13.88
C HIS A 83 3.29 7.48 13.18
N ASP A 84 2.49 7.42 12.11
CA ASP A 84 2.34 6.20 11.29
C ASP A 84 3.69 5.71 10.77
N VAL A 85 4.51 6.62 10.23
CA VAL A 85 5.82 6.31 9.66
C VAL A 85 6.82 5.88 10.73
N GLU A 86 6.81 6.55 11.89
CA GLU A 86 7.72 6.25 12.99
C GLU A 86 7.42 4.90 13.64
N GLN A 87 6.14 4.57 13.87
CA GLN A 87 5.74 3.35 14.56
C GLN A 87 5.77 2.10 13.67
N ALA A 88 5.59 2.25 12.36
CA ALA A 88 5.65 1.11 11.45
C ALA A 88 7.07 0.50 11.44
N ASP A 89 7.15 -0.83 11.49
CA ASP A 89 8.41 -1.56 11.40
C ASP A 89 8.96 -1.55 9.97
N VAL A 90 8.05 -1.59 8.98
CA VAL A 90 8.38 -1.49 7.56
C VAL A 90 7.47 -0.45 6.92
N VAL A 91 8.06 0.53 6.24
CA VAL A 91 7.32 1.52 5.46
C VAL A 91 7.68 1.37 3.99
N VAL A 92 6.68 1.29 3.12
CA VAL A 92 6.84 1.14 1.68
C VAL A 92 6.07 2.23 0.95
N ALA A 93 6.77 3.05 0.16
CA ALA A 93 6.17 3.93 -0.84
C ALA A 93 6.25 3.26 -2.21
N VAL A 94 5.11 3.04 -2.85
CA VAL A 94 5.00 2.10 -4.00
C VAL A 94 5.61 2.62 -5.31
N ASP A 95 5.87 3.92 -5.40
CA ASP A 95 6.43 4.59 -6.57
C ASP A 95 7.46 5.65 -6.16
N ALA A 96 8.73 5.38 -6.44
CA ALA A 96 9.83 6.25 -6.03
C ALA A 96 9.71 7.66 -6.59
N ASP A 97 9.37 7.79 -7.88
CA ASP A 97 9.45 9.07 -8.57
C ASP A 97 8.32 10.00 -8.12
N ALA A 98 7.11 9.44 -7.96
CA ALA A 98 5.97 10.19 -7.47
C ALA A 98 6.08 10.52 -5.98
N HIS A 99 6.55 9.58 -5.15
CA HIS A 99 6.43 9.71 -3.69
C HIS A 99 7.64 10.28 -2.98
N ARG A 100 8.87 10.17 -3.54
CA ARG A 100 10.06 10.76 -2.87
C ARG A 100 9.91 12.26 -2.61
N PRO A 101 9.48 13.09 -3.58
CA PRO A 101 9.29 14.52 -3.32
C PRO A 101 8.27 14.79 -2.21
N MET A 102 7.17 14.03 -2.17
CA MET A 102 6.14 14.17 -1.15
C MET A 102 6.64 13.77 0.25
N VAL A 103 7.44 12.69 0.32
CA VAL A 103 8.10 12.28 1.56
C VAL A 103 9.09 13.34 2.02
N GLN A 104 9.87 13.93 1.12
CA GLN A 104 10.84 14.97 1.47
C GLN A 104 10.16 16.26 1.97
N GLU A 105 8.97 16.56 1.46
CA GLU A 105 8.16 17.69 1.93
C GLU A 105 7.57 17.43 3.33
N LEU A 106 7.04 16.22 3.57
CA LEU A 106 6.32 15.90 4.81
C LEU A 106 7.23 15.43 5.95
N PHE A 107 8.19 14.57 5.64
CA PHE A 107 9.03 13.82 6.59
C PHE A 107 10.49 13.67 6.08
N PRO A 108 11.22 14.76 5.83
CA PRO A 108 12.55 14.71 5.21
C PRO A 108 13.56 13.85 5.99
N ASP A 109 13.48 13.82 7.31
CA ASP A 109 14.35 13.04 8.19
C ASP A 109 13.99 11.56 8.25
N LEU A 110 12.82 11.16 7.75
CA LEU A 110 12.34 9.77 7.76
C LEU A 110 12.47 9.09 6.39
N GLU A 111 12.96 9.77 5.35
CA GLU A 111 13.10 9.17 4.00
C GLU A 111 13.90 7.86 4.03
N THR A 112 14.96 7.79 4.84
CA THR A 112 15.83 6.61 4.96
C THR A 112 15.13 5.39 5.57
N LYS A 113 14.03 5.59 6.30
CA LYS A 113 13.18 4.52 6.85
C LYS A 113 12.24 3.93 5.78
N ILE A 114 12.00 4.67 4.69
CA ILE A 114 11.02 4.30 3.67
C ILE A 114 11.68 3.51 2.55
N ARG A 115 11.13 2.32 2.28
CA ARG A 115 11.48 1.53 1.10
C ARG A 115 10.69 2.05 -0.09
N PHE A 116 11.39 2.40 -1.17
CA PHE A 116 10.73 2.86 -2.38
C PHE A 116 10.71 1.75 -3.43
N TRP A 117 9.51 1.44 -3.93
CA TRP A 117 9.32 0.61 -5.12
C TRP A 117 9.18 1.51 -6.35
N ARG A 118 8.96 0.90 -7.52
CA ARG A 118 8.78 1.60 -8.79
C ARG A 118 7.55 1.04 -9.52
N VAL A 119 6.39 1.16 -8.90
CA VAL A 119 5.11 0.69 -9.45
C VAL A 119 4.23 1.88 -9.77
N LYS A 120 4.11 2.17 -11.07
CA LYS A 120 3.37 3.31 -11.63
C LYS A 120 1.87 3.18 -11.46
N ASP A 121 1.15 4.28 -11.64
CA ASP A 121 -0.32 4.23 -11.70
C ASP A 121 -0.83 3.68 -13.05
N LEU A 122 -2.12 3.39 -13.14
CA LEU A 122 -2.75 2.82 -14.35
C LEU A 122 -2.66 3.75 -15.57
N ASP A 123 -2.63 5.07 -15.36
CA ASP A 123 -2.68 6.07 -16.43
C ASP A 123 -1.29 6.54 -16.90
N GLU A 124 -0.21 5.96 -16.36
CA GLU A 124 1.15 6.36 -16.74
C GLU A 124 1.62 5.63 -18.00
N VAL A 125 1.85 6.42 -19.06
CA VAL A 125 2.15 5.99 -20.43
C VAL A 125 3.40 5.09 -20.53
N ASP A 126 4.31 5.18 -19.56
CA ASP A 126 5.56 4.42 -19.51
C ASP A 126 5.46 3.11 -18.70
N ALA A 127 4.27 2.73 -18.22
CA ALA A 127 4.06 1.48 -17.51
C ALA A 127 4.18 0.28 -18.47
N VAL A 128 5.35 -0.36 -18.47
CA VAL A 128 5.63 -1.56 -19.29
C VAL A 128 4.83 -2.78 -18.81
N ASP A 129 4.52 -2.83 -17.51
CA ASP A 129 3.83 -3.95 -16.87
C ASP A 129 2.60 -3.46 -16.10
N ASP A 130 1.57 -4.32 -16.00
CA ASP A 130 0.37 -4.07 -15.20
C ASP A 130 0.73 -3.76 -13.72
N PRO A 131 0.37 -2.57 -13.21
CA PRO A 131 0.68 -2.17 -11.83
C PRO A 131 0.20 -3.16 -10.77
N ILE A 132 -0.95 -3.80 -10.99
CA ILE A 132 -1.53 -4.73 -10.02
C ILE A 132 -0.68 -5.99 -9.92
N THR A 133 -0.26 -6.55 -11.05
CA THR A 133 0.64 -7.70 -11.12
C THR A 133 1.99 -7.39 -10.47
N LEU A 134 2.57 -6.22 -10.74
CA LEU A 134 3.82 -5.79 -10.11
C LEU A 134 3.68 -5.61 -8.59
N LEU A 135 2.59 -4.96 -8.12
CA LEU A 135 2.31 -4.82 -6.70
C LEU A 135 2.24 -6.19 -6.04
N GLN A 136 1.45 -7.10 -6.59
CA GLN A 136 1.32 -8.47 -6.07
C GLN A 136 2.69 -9.14 -5.93
N GLN A 137 3.51 -9.15 -6.98
CA GLN A 137 4.84 -9.77 -6.95
C GLN A 137 5.75 -9.17 -5.87
N LYS A 138 5.77 -7.83 -5.73
CA LYS A 138 6.57 -7.13 -4.72
C LYS A 138 6.08 -7.41 -3.30
N ILE A 139 4.77 -7.49 -3.11
CA ILE A 139 4.16 -7.82 -1.81
C ILE A 139 4.48 -9.27 -1.44
N ASP A 140 4.34 -10.21 -2.37
CA ASP A 140 4.62 -11.63 -2.12
C ASP A 140 6.11 -11.84 -1.78
N GLN A 141 7.01 -11.09 -2.43
CA GLN A 141 8.44 -11.06 -2.09
C GLN A 141 8.67 -10.48 -0.69
N LEU A 142 7.99 -9.39 -0.34
CA LEU A 142 8.10 -8.77 0.98
C LEU A 142 7.62 -9.74 2.07
N ILE A 143 6.47 -10.39 1.89
CA ILE A 143 5.92 -11.38 2.83
C ILE A 143 6.92 -12.51 3.05
N LYS A 144 7.48 -13.08 1.97
CA LYS A 144 8.52 -14.13 2.08
C LYS A 144 9.71 -13.66 2.89
N ALA A 145 10.21 -12.46 2.64
CA ALA A 145 11.34 -11.91 3.38
C ALA A 145 11.04 -11.69 4.87
N LEU A 146 9.82 -11.29 5.23
CA LEU A 146 9.42 -11.08 6.62
C LEU A 146 9.24 -12.41 7.37
N ILE A 147 8.69 -13.43 6.71
CA ILE A 147 8.42 -14.73 7.33
C ILE A 147 9.67 -15.62 7.39
N SER A 148 10.56 -15.56 6.40
CA SER A 148 11.82 -16.32 6.40
C SER A 148 12.90 -15.74 7.32
N GLY A 149 12.69 -14.55 7.86
CA GLY A 149 13.62 -13.88 8.79
C GLY A 149 13.43 -14.27 10.26
N HIS A 150 12.71 -15.35 10.56
CA HIS A 150 12.50 -15.90 11.90
C HIS A 150 13.00 -17.34 11.98
#